data_AF-A0A661SFK2-F1
#
_entry.id   AF-A0A661SFK2-F1
#
_cell.length_a   1.000
_cell.length_b   1.000
_cell.length_c   1.000
_cell.angle_alpha   90.00
_cell.angle_beta   90.00
_cell.angle_gamma   90.00
#
_symmetry.space_group_name_H-M   'P 1'
#
loop_
_entity.id
_entity.type
_entity.pdbx_description
1 polymer ?
#
loop_
_entity_poly.entity_id
_entity_poly.type
_entity_poly.pdbx_seq_one_letter_code
_entity_poly.pdbx_strand_id
1 'polypeptide(L)' 'AIYRELEDKGILVRWRGRHTMAEEMPDAYKDISQVVGVVHGAGISKKVAKLRPIAVVKG' A
#
# COMPACT_ATOMS: atom_id res chain seq x y z
N ALA A 1 4.10 15.90 2.36
CA ALA A 1 5.04 15.03 1.61
C ALA A 1 4.73 13.60 2.01
N ILE A 2 4.52 12.70 1.06
CA ILE A 2 3.98 11.34 1.30
C ILE A 2 4.75 10.55 2.35
N TYR A 3 6.08 10.71 2.42
CA TYR A 3 6.88 10.08 3.46
C TYR A 3 6.42 10.48 4.88
N ARG A 4 6.01 11.73 5.09
CA ARG A 4 5.47 12.20 6.38
C ARG A 4 4.14 11.55 6.70
N GLU A 5 3.25 11.43 5.72
CA GLU A 5 1.96 10.75 5.92
C GLU A 5 2.12 9.26 6.24
N LEU A 6 3.15 8.62 5.69
CA LEU A 6 3.51 7.24 6.01
C LEU A 6 4.17 7.14 7.40
N GLU A 7 5.05 8.08 7.74
CA GLU A 7 5.65 8.19 9.08
C GLU A 7 4.58 8.45 10.17
N ASP A 8 3.61 9.33 9.91
CA ASP A 8 2.47 9.63 10.79
C ASP A 8 1.61 8.38 11.01
N LYS A 9 1.56 7.48 10.01
CA LYS A 9 0.91 6.16 10.11
C LYS A 9 1.79 5.10 10.77
N GLY A 10 2.99 5.44 11.23
CA GLY A 10 3.96 4.55 11.86
C GLY A 10 4.69 3.62 10.89
N ILE A 11 4.77 3.99 9.60
CA ILE A 11 5.37 3.19 8.54
C ILE A 11 6.73 3.79 8.19
N LEU A 12 7.80 3.04 8.46
CA LEU A 12 9.18 3.47 8.14
C LEU A 12 9.45 3.32 6.64
N VAL A 13 9.86 4.37 5.96
CA VAL A 13 10.11 4.32 4.50
C VAL A 13 11.59 4.58 4.20
N ARG A 14 12.21 3.70 3.43
CA ARG A 14 13.55 3.90 2.84
C ARG A 14 13.50 3.68 1.33
N TRP A 15 14.13 4.55 0.56
CA TRP A 15 14.20 4.42 -0.89
C TRP A 15 15.56 4.84 -1.48
N ARG A 16 15.91 4.32 -2.67
CA ARG A 16 16.99 4.85 -3.53
C ARG A 16 16.40 5.59 -4.73
N GLY A 17 16.99 6.73 -5.10
CA GLY A 17 16.60 7.55 -6.26
C GLY A 17 15.59 8.67 -5.94
N ARG A 18 15.64 9.79 -6.68
CA ARG A 18 14.72 10.94 -6.46
C ARG A 18 13.31 10.74 -7.06
N HIS A 19 13.16 9.84 -8.04
CA HIS A 19 11.91 9.69 -8.81
C HIS A 19 10.96 8.59 -8.28
N THR A 20 11.47 7.62 -7.52
CA THR A 20 10.74 6.41 -7.10
C THR A 20 9.63 6.66 -6.07
N MET A 21 9.62 7.79 -5.35
CA MET A 21 8.59 8.05 -4.34
C MET A 21 7.27 8.58 -4.94
N ALA A 22 7.33 9.32 -6.05
CA ALA A 22 6.16 9.95 -6.65
C ALA A 22 5.31 8.96 -7.49
N GLU A 23 5.88 7.84 -7.91
CA GLU A 23 5.17 6.80 -8.67
C GLU A 23 4.35 5.86 -7.77
N GLU A 24 4.63 5.84 -6.46
CA GLU A 24 4.05 4.88 -5.49
C GLU A 24 3.01 5.54 -4.58
N MET A 25 2.40 6.66 -5.00
CA MET A 25 1.39 7.34 -4.20
C MET A 25 0.21 6.40 -3.91
N PRO A 26 -0.29 6.29 -2.67
CA PRO A 26 -1.50 5.52 -2.39
C PRO A 26 -2.70 6.00 -3.22
N ASP A 27 -2.78 7.31 -3.50
CA ASP A 27 -3.80 7.92 -4.37
C ASP A 27 -3.66 7.53 -5.85
N ALA A 28 -2.51 7.00 -6.28
CA ALA A 28 -2.34 6.44 -7.62
C ALA A 28 -3.06 5.09 -7.78
N TYR A 29 -3.47 4.47 -6.66
CA TYR A 29 -4.11 3.17 -6.64
C TYR A 29 -5.55 3.23 -6.13
N LYS A 30 -6.38 2.35 -6.69
CA LYS A 30 -7.75 2.12 -6.21
C LYS A 30 -7.73 1.59 -4.77
N ASP A 31 -8.81 1.78 -4.01
CA ASP A 31 -8.97 1.11 -2.71
C ASP A 31 -8.88 -0.41 -2.89
N ILE A 32 -7.75 -0.97 -2.45
CA ILE A 32 -7.45 -2.40 -2.56
C ILE A 32 -8.50 -3.25 -1.82
N SER A 33 -9.15 -2.68 -0.79
CA SER A 33 -10.18 -3.36 -0.01
C SER A 33 -11.43 -3.63 -0.85
N GLN A 34 -11.77 -2.72 -1.77
CA GLN A 34 -12.87 -2.89 -2.72
C GLN A 34 -12.56 -4.04 -3.69
N VAL A 35 -11.35 -4.03 -4.26
CA VAL A 35 -10.92 -5.08 -5.21
C VAL A 35 -10.98 -6.46 -4.55
N VAL A 36 -10.39 -6.61 -3.36
CA VAL A 36 -10.43 -7.87 -2.59
C VAL A 36 -11.87 -8.24 -2.21
N GLY A 37 -12.74 -7.27 -1.96
CA GLY A 37 -14.17 -7.47 -1.71
C GLY A 37 -14.88 -8.11 -2.90
N VAL A 38 -14.65 -7.60 -4.11
CA VAL A 38 -15.28 -8.10 -5.34
C VAL A 38 -14.87 -9.55 -5.62
N VAL A 39 -13.57 -9.87 -5.62
CA VAL A 39 -13.11 -11.24 -5.90
C VAL A 39 -13.57 -12.25 -4.85
N HIS A 40 -13.70 -11.82 -3.59
CA HIS A 40 -14.22 -12.66 -2.53
C HIS A 40 -15.73 -12.90 -2.67
N GLY A 41 -16.50 -11.85 -2.93
CA GLY A 41 -17.94 -11.96 -3.16
C GLY A 41 -18.30 -12.75 -4.41
N ALA A 42 -17.44 -12.72 -5.43
CA ALA A 42 -17.56 -13.54 -6.64
C ALA A 42 -17.15 -15.01 -6.44
N GLY A 43 -16.65 -15.39 -5.27
CA GLY A 43 -16.19 -16.76 -4.99
C GLY A 43 -14.88 -17.16 -5.66
N ILE A 44 -14.16 -16.21 -6.26
CA ILE A 44 -12.89 -16.45 -6.98
C ILE A 44 -11.74 -16.63 -6.01
N SER A 45 -11.78 -15.94 -4.86
CA SER A 45 -10.76 -16.07 -3.81
C SER A 45 -11.35 -16.01 -2.41
N LYS A 46 -10.67 -16.61 -1.45
CA LYS A 46 -11.07 -16.55 -0.03
C LYS A 46 -10.21 -15.50 0.68
N LYS A 47 -10.86 -14.59 1.42
CA LYS A 47 -10.14 -13.71 2.36
C LYS A 47 -9.54 -14.56 3.48
N VAL A 48 -8.25 -14.37 3.74
CA VAL A 48 -7.52 -15.11 4.78
C VAL A 48 -7.02 -14.15 5.86
N ALA A 49 -6.23 -13.15 5.48
CA ALA A 49 -5.68 -12.16 6.40
C ALA A 49 -5.53 -10.80 5.71
N LYS A 50 -5.58 -9.73 6.51
CA LYS A 50 -5.21 -8.37 6.11
C LYS A 50 -3.96 -7.98 6.88
N LEU A 51 -2.92 -7.58 6.17
CA LEU A 51 -1.66 -7.13 6.76
C LEU A 51 -1.59 -5.61 6.76
N ARG A 52 -0.90 -5.06 7.77
CA ARG A 52 -0.54 -3.64 7.84
C ARG A 52 0.98 -3.53 7.77
N PRO A 53 1.54 -2.74 6.84
CA PRO A 53 2.99 -2.57 6.77
C PRO A 53 3.50 -1.80 7.98
N ILE A 54 4.71 -2.14 8.42
CA ILE A 54 5.47 -1.42 9.45
C ILE A 54 6.72 -0.75 8.87
N ALA A 55 7.23 -1.26 7.75
CA ALA A 55 8.34 -0.69 7.02
C ALA A 55 8.20 -1.00 5.52
N VAL A 56 8.65 -0.05 4.68
CA VAL A 56 8.71 -0.15 3.23
C VAL A 56 10.12 0.23 2.79
N VAL A 57 10.84 -0.73 2.21
CA VAL A 57 12.17 -0.51 1.64
C VAL A 57 12.07 -0.70 0.14
N LYS A 58 12.44 0.33 -0.63
CA LYS A 58 12.42 0.34 -2.10
C LYS A 58 13.81 0.72 -2.61
N GLY A 59 14.22 0.19 -3.75
CA GLY A 59 15.57 0.32 -4.29
C GLY A 59 15.55 0.55 -5.78
#